data_AF-A0A6L5FBN1-F1
#
_entry.id   AF-A0A6L5FBN1-F1
#
_cell.length_a   1.000
_cell.length_b   1.000
_cell.length_c   1.000
_cell.angle_alpha   90.00
_cell.angle_beta   90.00
_cell.angle_gamma   90.00
#
_symmetry.space_group_name_H-M   'P 1'
#
loop_
_entity.id
_entity.type
_entity.pdbx_description
1 polymer ?
#
loop_
_entity_poly.entity_id
_entity_poly.type
_entity_poly.pdbx_seq_one_letter_code
_entity_poly.pdbx_strand_id
1 'polypeptide(L)'
;MRTRLRGLLLILAFAAVGVLFGTAEASAEPGAFRVECGKPIKFGHFDPIVYPGENNVGHHHSFFGSRAISPDSTIKQLQGSTTECEDSADTSSYWIPTVYIEGRRADPVTTFYYTARNDDKSLVGMEEWPLGLRIVAGDMMKDWPSTEPVYWGCSNDSNQPKEGDVPTCTDGHLQAHVIFPDCWDGFRLDSPNHQSHMTYSDRDGNGDYTCPSSHPVNLPFLIARFAWPGQTPAASAVEIASGPTTGFHADFINAWEPRRLAFLTQHCIVEGNDCETVDDNDPRTPSDFEAPDRDNPPPDDEPPGDEPPNHDLSFTDTSDTVFAQDIEKIAAEGITRGCNPPDNTRYCPDDNVTRGEMAAFLTRALHLHDTDGPNFTDISDTVFSEDIQRIAAEGITRGCNPPDNTRYCPDDNVTRGEMAAFLTRALNLPDAHHHHPFTDISDTVFSEDIERIAAEGITRGCNPPDNTRYCPNDNVTRGEMAAFLARALGL
;
A
#
# COMPACT_ATOMS: atom_id res chain seq x y z
N MET A 1 88.41 37.59 -30.14
CA MET A 1 88.89 36.27 -30.59
C MET A 1 87.71 35.30 -30.55
N ARG A 2 87.47 34.58 -31.66
CA ARG A 2 86.56 33.41 -31.82
C ARG A 2 85.04 33.71 -31.90
N THR A 3 84.55 33.92 -33.13
CA THR A 3 83.74 32.99 -33.96
C THR A 3 82.29 32.78 -33.48
N ARG A 4 81.36 33.46 -34.18
CA ARG A 4 79.92 33.16 -34.19
C ARG A 4 79.69 31.93 -35.08
N LEU A 5 79.22 30.82 -34.50
CA LEU A 5 78.78 29.64 -35.25
C LEU A 5 77.25 29.63 -35.33
N ARG A 6 76.76 29.46 -36.55
CA ARG A 6 75.35 29.25 -36.90
C ARG A 6 74.87 27.90 -36.36
N GLY A 7 73.71 27.86 -35.72
CA GLY A 7 73.01 26.65 -35.29
C GLY A 7 71.60 26.61 -35.90
N LEU A 8 71.35 25.52 -36.63
CA LEU A 8 70.15 25.13 -37.35
C LEU A 8 68.85 25.24 -36.51
N LEU A 9 67.79 25.81 -37.11
CA LEU A 9 66.42 25.74 -36.58
C LEU A 9 65.81 24.38 -37.00
N LEU A 10 65.68 23.43 -36.08
CA LEU A 10 64.83 22.25 -36.26
C LEU A 10 63.43 22.58 -35.71
N ILE A 11 62.43 22.58 -36.58
CA ILE A 11 61.01 22.67 -36.22
C ILE A 11 60.57 21.26 -35.80
N LEU A 12 60.46 21.01 -34.50
CA LEU A 12 59.82 19.83 -33.93
C LEU A 12 58.32 20.13 -33.79
N ALA A 13 57.50 19.53 -34.64
CA ALA A 13 56.05 19.48 -34.47
C ALA A 13 55.71 18.53 -33.31
N PHE A 14 55.27 19.08 -32.18
CA PHE A 14 54.66 18.29 -31.11
C PHE A 14 53.22 17.96 -31.54
N ALA A 15 52.94 16.69 -31.82
CA ALA A 15 51.59 16.17 -31.87
C ALA A 15 51.05 16.13 -30.42
N ALA A 16 50.07 16.98 -30.11
CA ALA A 16 49.34 16.90 -28.87
C ALA A 16 48.46 15.64 -28.90
N VAL A 17 48.89 14.59 -28.21
CA VAL A 17 48.03 13.46 -27.85
C VAL A 17 47.07 13.98 -26.80
N GLY A 18 45.88 14.38 -27.22
CA GLY A 18 44.78 14.68 -26.31
C GLY A 18 44.37 13.39 -25.62
N VAL A 19 44.78 13.22 -24.37
CA VAL A 19 44.18 12.22 -23.48
C VAL A 19 42.78 12.74 -23.16
N LEU A 20 41.79 12.20 -23.87
CA LEU A 20 40.39 12.32 -23.48
C LEU A 20 40.23 11.57 -22.17
N PHE A 21 40.30 12.30 -21.05
CA PHE A 21 39.71 11.83 -19.81
C PHE A 21 38.20 11.85 -20.05
N GLY A 22 37.64 10.69 -20.41
CA GLY A 22 36.21 10.48 -20.23
C GLY A 22 35.94 10.61 -18.74
N THR A 23 35.27 11.69 -18.34
CA THR A 23 34.60 11.73 -17.05
C THR A 23 33.51 10.67 -17.13
N ALA A 24 33.71 9.54 -16.45
CA ALA A 24 32.58 8.72 -16.08
C ALA A 24 31.70 9.62 -15.20
N GLU A 25 30.54 10.01 -15.71
CA GLU A 25 29.48 10.53 -14.84
C GLU A 25 29.18 9.39 -13.86
N ALA A 26 29.48 9.61 -12.59
CA ALA A 26 28.96 8.76 -11.54
C ALA A 26 27.44 8.86 -11.64
N SER A 27 26.75 7.72 -11.80
CA SER A 27 25.30 7.70 -11.61
C SER A 27 25.05 8.24 -10.21
N ALA A 28 24.24 9.29 -10.09
CA ALA A 28 23.76 9.71 -8.78
C ALA A 28 23.01 8.52 -8.18
N GLU A 29 23.40 8.09 -6.97
CA GLU A 29 22.57 7.16 -6.21
C GLU A 29 21.20 7.83 -5.99
N PRO A 30 20.09 7.06 -6.03
CA PRO A 30 18.77 7.64 -5.76
C PRO A 30 18.74 8.24 -4.36
N GLY A 31 17.90 9.26 -4.20
CA GLY A 31 17.61 9.83 -2.88
C GLY A 31 17.00 8.79 -1.95
N ALA A 32 17.28 8.89 -0.66
CA ALA A 32 16.90 7.90 0.33
C ALA A 32 16.80 8.48 1.74
N PHE A 33 16.04 7.82 2.61
CA PHE A 33 16.14 7.97 4.05
C PHE A 33 16.06 6.61 4.73
N ARG A 34 16.53 6.52 5.97
CA ARG A 34 16.44 5.28 6.76
C ARG A 34 16.04 5.56 8.19
N VAL A 35 15.34 4.59 8.78
CA VAL A 35 14.80 4.67 10.12
C VAL A 35 15.26 3.46 10.91
N GLU A 36 15.87 3.70 12.05
CA GLU A 36 16.36 2.66 12.95
C GLU A 36 15.36 2.50 14.10
N CYS A 37 14.85 1.28 14.28
CA CYS A 37 13.93 0.96 15.39
C CYS A 37 14.53 0.00 16.41
N GLY A 38 15.84 -0.20 16.34
CA GLY A 38 16.58 -0.97 17.32
C GLY A 38 16.13 -2.43 17.41
N LYS A 39 15.88 -2.90 18.63
CA LYS A 39 15.57 -4.31 18.96
C LYS A 39 14.06 -4.55 19.01
N PRO A 40 13.59 -5.82 18.97
CA PRO A 40 12.18 -6.11 19.10
C PRO A 40 11.61 -5.57 20.41
N ILE A 41 10.48 -4.89 20.33
CA ILE A 41 9.72 -4.39 21.46
C ILE A 41 8.87 -5.46 22.13
N LYS A 42 8.45 -6.45 21.35
CA LYS A 42 7.50 -7.46 21.75
C LYS A 42 7.79 -8.74 21.00
N PHE A 43 7.56 -9.83 21.70
CA PHE A 43 7.54 -11.18 21.17
C PHE A 43 6.16 -11.75 21.44
N GLY A 44 5.52 -12.32 20.42
CA GLY A 44 4.13 -12.73 20.53
C GLY A 44 3.78 -13.87 19.60
N HIS A 45 2.79 -14.67 20.00
CA HIS A 45 2.19 -15.71 19.16
C HIS A 45 0.84 -15.20 18.63
N PHE A 46 0.89 -14.24 17.72
CA PHE A 46 -0.29 -13.64 17.07
C PHE A 46 0.16 -12.90 15.81
N ASP A 47 -0.80 -12.63 14.92
CA ASP A 47 -0.58 -11.86 13.70
C ASP A 47 -1.76 -10.88 13.50
N PRO A 48 -1.55 -9.57 13.67
CA PRO A 48 -2.64 -8.58 13.55
C PRO A 48 -3.16 -8.38 12.13
N ILE A 49 -2.43 -8.84 11.10
CA ILE A 49 -2.87 -8.78 9.70
C ILE A 49 -3.61 -10.06 9.33
N VAL A 50 -2.96 -11.22 9.54
CA VAL A 50 -3.47 -12.52 9.08
C VAL A 50 -4.59 -13.06 9.99
N TYR A 51 -4.52 -12.79 11.30
CA TYR A 51 -5.48 -13.27 12.29
C TYR A 51 -5.91 -12.16 13.26
N PRO A 52 -6.58 -11.10 12.76
CA PRO A 52 -6.92 -9.93 13.55
C PRO A 52 -7.78 -10.29 14.77
N GLY A 53 -7.35 -9.84 15.94
CA GLY A 53 -7.98 -10.07 17.24
C GLY A 53 -7.66 -11.41 17.89
N GLU A 54 -6.98 -12.32 17.21
CA GLU A 54 -6.72 -13.68 17.70
C GLU A 54 -5.35 -13.82 18.38
N ASN A 55 -5.29 -14.64 19.44
CA ASN A 55 -4.06 -14.96 20.17
C ASN A 55 -3.75 -16.45 20.07
N ASN A 56 -2.45 -16.80 20.12
CA ASN A 56 -1.90 -18.15 20.02
C ASN A 56 -2.24 -18.84 18.70
N VAL A 57 -2.26 -18.07 17.61
CA VAL A 57 -2.51 -18.54 16.24
C VAL A 57 -1.34 -18.21 15.34
N GLY A 58 -1.18 -18.99 14.27
CA GLY A 58 0.00 -18.93 13.42
C GLY A 58 1.25 -19.36 14.17
N HIS A 59 2.25 -18.48 14.20
CA HIS A 59 3.55 -18.74 14.81
C HIS A 59 4.05 -17.53 15.62
N HIS A 60 5.27 -17.62 16.16
CA HIS A 60 5.83 -16.55 16.96
C HIS A 60 6.48 -15.48 16.09
N HIS A 61 6.16 -14.22 16.38
CA HIS A 61 6.72 -13.05 15.73
C HIS A 61 7.55 -12.20 16.70
N SER A 62 8.57 -11.56 16.14
CA SER A 62 9.34 -10.48 16.78
C SER A 62 8.88 -9.14 16.19
N PHE A 63 8.34 -8.25 17.01
CA PHE A 63 7.74 -6.98 16.60
C PHE A 63 8.65 -5.79 16.89
N PHE A 64 8.61 -4.78 16.02
CA PHE A 64 9.42 -3.55 16.05
C PHE A 64 8.55 -2.31 15.81
N GLY A 65 9.05 -1.14 16.21
CA GLY A 65 8.36 0.13 16.05
C GLY A 65 7.36 0.39 17.17
N SER A 66 6.06 0.42 16.84
CA SER A 66 4.98 0.81 17.75
C SER A 66 4.84 -0.06 18.99
N ARG A 67 4.89 0.57 20.17
CA ARG A 67 4.62 -0.11 21.46
C ARG A 67 3.17 -0.56 21.65
N ALA A 68 2.23 -0.06 20.83
CA ALA A 68 0.82 -0.41 20.93
C ALA A 68 0.46 -1.74 20.23
N ILE A 69 1.39 -2.38 19.52
CA ILE A 69 1.08 -3.58 18.74
C ILE A 69 0.48 -4.71 19.59
N SER A 70 -0.66 -5.20 19.13
CA SER A 70 -1.53 -6.18 19.76
C SER A 70 -2.30 -6.93 18.66
N PRO A 71 -2.91 -8.08 18.97
CA PRO A 71 -3.73 -8.82 18.01
C PRO A 71 -4.82 -7.98 17.34
N ASP A 72 -5.43 -7.04 18.08
CA ASP A 72 -6.55 -6.19 17.68
C ASP A 72 -6.12 -4.76 17.33
N SER A 73 -4.85 -4.55 16.98
CA SER A 73 -4.32 -3.21 16.70
C SER A 73 -5.04 -2.50 15.57
N THR A 74 -5.47 -1.28 15.86
CA THR A 74 -6.03 -0.33 14.91
C THR A 74 -5.03 0.79 14.62
N ILE A 75 -5.18 1.46 13.47
CA ILE A 75 -4.31 2.59 13.10
C ILE A 75 -4.32 3.70 14.15
N LYS A 76 -5.50 3.99 14.71
CA LYS A 76 -5.65 4.97 15.80
C LYS A 76 -4.85 4.60 17.05
N GLN A 77 -4.78 3.31 17.40
CA GLN A 77 -3.96 2.86 18.53
C GLN A 77 -2.47 2.96 18.24
N LEU A 78 -2.05 2.62 17.01
CA LEU A 78 -0.66 2.74 16.58
C LEU A 78 -0.21 4.20 16.58
N GLN A 79 -0.96 5.10 15.91
CA GLN A 79 -0.68 6.54 15.89
C GLN A 79 -0.75 7.22 17.27
N GLY A 80 -1.56 6.69 18.19
CA GLY A 80 -1.61 7.16 19.58
C GLY A 80 -0.48 6.66 20.47
N SER A 81 0.40 5.80 19.95
CA SER A 81 1.47 5.14 20.71
C SER A 81 2.78 5.91 20.70
N THR A 82 3.70 5.48 21.56
CA THR A 82 5.14 5.71 21.37
C THR A 82 5.76 4.60 20.53
N THR A 83 6.95 4.84 19.99
CA THR A 83 7.73 3.91 19.16
C THR A 83 9.15 3.70 19.73
N GLU A 84 9.85 2.65 19.30
CA GLU A 84 11.33 2.54 19.46
C GLU A 84 12.11 3.05 18.25
N CYS A 85 11.42 3.50 17.20
CA CYS A 85 12.07 4.16 16.08
C CYS A 85 12.71 5.48 16.53
N GLU A 86 13.88 5.79 15.96
CA GLU A 86 14.62 7.02 16.26
C GLU A 86 13.87 8.29 15.83
N ASP A 87 13.00 8.18 14.82
CA ASP A 87 12.01 9.19 14.48
C ASP A 87 10.67 8.82 15.15
N SER A 88 10.25 9.63 16.12
CA SER A 88 9.04 9.40 16.92
C SER A 88 7.75 9.52 16.11
N ALA A 89 7.80 10.08 14.90
CA ALA A 89 6.70 10.08 13.96
C ALA A 89 6.45 8.72 13.31
N ASP A 90 7.43 7.80 13.33
CA ASP A 90 7.21 6.42 12.88
C ASP A 90 6.58 5.57 13.97
N THR A 91 5.26 5.61 14.05
CA THR A 91 4.49 4.69 14.90
C THR A 91 3.98 3.47 14.15
N SER A 92 4.57 3.15 13.00
CA SER A 92 4.30 1.91 12.27
C SER A 92 4.72 0.69 13.07
N SER A 93 4.16 -0.45 12.69
CA SER A 93 4.57 -1.73 13.26
C SER A 93 5.12 -2.63 12.16
N TYR A 94 6.27 -3.23 12.45
CA TYR A 94 6.95 -4.18 11.57
C TYR A 94 7.19 -5.47 12.35
N TRP A 95 7.10 -6.63 11.71
CA TRP A 95 7.48 -7.88 12.36
C TRP A 95 7.97 -8.95 11.39
N ILE A 96 8.66 -9.94 11.96
CA ILE A 96 9.18 -11.12 11.26
C ILE A 96 8.86 -12.38 12.06
N PRO A 97 8.87 -13.56 11.43
CA PRO A 97 8.99 -14.82 12.14
C PRO A 97 10.19 -14.78 13.08
N THR A 98 9.99 -15.13 14.34
CA THR A 98 11.08 -15.11 15.30
C THR A 98 12.17 -16.07 14.89
N VAL A 99 13.40 -15.58 14.86
CA VAL A 99 14.60 -16.35 14.55
C VAL A 99 15.19 -16.96 15.82
N TYR A 100 15.62 -18.21 15.70
CA TYR A 100 16.34 -18.96 16.73
C TYR A 100 17.71 -19.34 16.19
N ILE A 101 18.75 -19.13 16.98
CA ILE A 101 20.12 -19.59 16.71
C ILE A 101 20.50 -20.56 17.82
N GLU A 102 20.87 -21.79 17.44
CA GLU A 102 21.17 -22.88 18.37
C GLU A 102 20.04 -23.13 19.39
N GLY A 103 18.79 -23.04 18.92
CA GLY A 103 17.58 -23.22 19.72
C GLY A 103 17.28 -22.09 20.71
N ARG A 104 17.98 -20.95 20.62
CA ARG A 104 17.73 -19.75 21.44
C ARG A 104 17.22 -18.62 20.58
N ARG A 105 16.22 -17.89 21.09
CA ARG A 105 15.71 -16.69 20.44
C ARG A 105 16.86 -15.71 20.17
N ALA A 106 16.98 -15.27 18.92
CA ALA A 106 17.97 -14.31 18.48
C ALA A 106 17.26 -13.03 18.03
N ASP A 107 17.45 -11.96 18.81
CA ASP A 107 16.81 -10.66 18.56
C ASP A 107 17.69 -9.83 17.61
N PRO A 108 17.20 -9.45 16.42
CA PRO A 108 17.96 -8.61 15.51
C PRO A 108 17.93 -7.13 15.93
N VAL A 109 18.76 -6.31 15.30
CA VAL A 109 18.59 -4.86 15.19
C VAL A 109 18.07 -4.52 13.79
N THR A 110 17.18 -3.53 13.70
CA THR A 110 16.47 -3.20 12.45
C THR A 110 16.84 -1.85 11.87
N THR A 111 16.89 -1.82 10.54
CA THR A 111 16.95 -0.59 9.74
C THR A 111 15.96 -0.71 8.59
N PHE A 112 15.09 0.28 8.44
CA PHE A 112 14.13 0.37 7.33
C PHE A 112 14.64 1.42 6.36
N TYR A 113 14.96 1.00 5.13
CA TYR A 113 15.43 1.89 4.09
C TYR A 113 14.28 2.24 3.15
N TYR A 114 14.06 3.52 2.92
CA TYR A 114 13.13 4.04 1.93
C TYR A 114 13.93 4.74 0.84
N THR A 115 13.79 4.28 -0.39
CA THR A 115 14.56 4.77 -1.54
C THR A 115 13.73 4.63 -2.81
N ALA A 116 14.19 5.23 -3.92
CA ALA A 116 13.73 4.85 -5.25
C ALA A 116 14.57 3.69 -5.81
N ARG A 117 14.10 3.05 -6.88
CA ARG A 117 14.94 2.16 -7.69
C ARG A 117 16.02 3.01 -8.38
N ASN A 118 17.16 2.43 -8.75
CA ASN A 118 18.25 3.15 -9.42
C ASN A 118 17.92 3.48 -10.90
N ASP A 119 16.84 4.22 -11.16
CA ASP A 119 16.53 4.88 -12.43
C ASP A 119 15.68 6.16 -12.21
N ASP A 120 15.84 7.15 -13.10
CA ASP A 120 15.15 8.45 -13.00
C ASP A 120 13.62 8.35 -13.15
N LYS A 121 13.11 7.23 -13.68
CA LYS A 121 11.68 7.01 -13.95
C LYS A 121 10.93 6.52 -12.73
N SER A 122 11.60 5.81 -11.83
CA SER A 122 11.06 5.38 -10.54
C SER A 122 10.74 6.54 -9.59
N LEU A 123 11.12 7.78 -9.93
CA LEU A 123 10.79 8.98 -9.15
C LEU A 123 9.50 9.67 -9.63
N VAL A 124 9.01 9.36 -10.83
CA VAL A 124 7.87 10.06 -11.42
C VAL A 124 6.57 9.62 -10.75
N GLY A 125 5.83 10.58 -10.20
CA GLY A 125 4.54 10.32 -9.54
C GLY A 125 4.67 9.43 -8.30
N MET A 126 5.83 9.46 -7.62
CA MET A 126 6.00 8.75 -6.37
C MET A 126 5.15 9.40 -5.27
N GLU A 127 4.37 8.58 -4.58
CA GLU A 127 3.54 8.96 -3.44
C GLU A 127 4.08 8.32 -2.17
N GLU A 128 3.77 8.89 -1.01
CA GLU A 128 4.05 8.25 0.26
C GLU A 128 3.24 6.98 0.48
N TRP A 129 3.76 6.08 1.33
CA TRP A 129 3.00 4.91 1.76
C TRP A 129 1.68 5.36 2.43
N PRO A 130 0.51 4.86 1.99
CA PRO A 130 -0.77 5.31 2.52
C PRO A 130 -0.96 4.85 3.98
N LEU A 131 -1.50 5.75 4.80
CA LEU A 131 -1.77 5.47 6.21
C LEU A 131 -2.68 4.25 6.33
N GLY A 132 -2.27 3.29 7.15
CA GLY A 132 -3.05 2.09 7.41
C GLY A 132 -2.87 0.93 6.46
N LEU A 133 -2.01 1.07 5.45
CA LEU A 133 -1.63 -0.02 4.57
C LEU A 133 -1.06 -1.22 5.37
N ARG A 134 -1.52 -2.43 5.04
CA ARG A 134 -1.15 -3.70 5.69
C ARG A 134 -0.61 -4.67 4.67
N ILE A 135 0.62 -5.13 4.83
CA ILE A 135 1.27 -6.00 3.84
C ILE A 135 2.03 -7.13 4.53
N VAL A 136 1.96 -8.30 3.91
CA VAL A 136 2.85 -9.44 4.15
C VAL A 136 3.81 -9.54 2.97
N ALA A 137 5.11 -9.30 3.16
CA ALA A 137 6.12 -9.36 2.10
C ALA A 137 6.97 -10.62 2.19
N GLY A 138 7.07 -11.35 1.07
CA GLY A 138 7.72 -12.65 0.98
C GLY A 138 6.74 -13.77 0.65
N ASP A 139 7.25 -14.99 0.51
CA ASP A 139 6.42 -16.18 0.26
C ASP A 139 6.62 -17.17 1.40
N MET A 140 5.65 -17.23 2.31
CA MET A 140 5.68 -18.05 3.52
C MET A 140 5.71 -19.55 3.21
N MET A 141 5.26 -19.96 2.02
CA MET A 141 5.18 -21.36 1.59
C MET A 141 6.40 -21.78 0.77
N LYS A 142 7.32 -20.86 0.50
CA LYS A 142 8.50 -21.10 -0.32
C LYS A 142 9.44 -22.11 0.33
N ASP A 143 9.70 -23.20 -0.39
CA ASP A 143 10.60 -24.28 0.04
C ASP A 143 11.86 -24.38 -0.83
N TRP A 144 12.13 -23.36 -1.66
CA TRP A 144 13.35 -23.25 -2.47
C TRP A 144 14.08 -21.91 -2.28
N PRO A 145 15.43 -21.88 -2.34
CA PRO A 145 16.21 -20.65 -2.19
C PRO A 145 15.95 -19.63 -3.31
N SER A 146 15.90 -18.34 -2.95
CA SER A 146 15.74 -17.24 -3.89
C SER A 146 16.19 -15.94 -3.25
N THR A 147 16.78 -15.03 -4.03
CA THR A 147 17.32 -13.75 -3.52
C THR A 147 16.34 -12.59 -3.61
N GLU A 148 15.12 -12.84 -4.09
CA GLU A 148 14.07 -11.84 -4.24
C GLU A 148 12.71 -12.48 -3.86
N PRO A 149 11.85 -11.78 -3.12
CA PRO A 149 12.09 -10.47 -2.49
C PRO A 149 12.89 -10.55 -1.17
N VAL A 150 13.30 -11.76 -0.77
CA VAL A 150 14.01 -12.02 0.49
C VAL A 150 15.42 -12.52 0.20
N TYR A 151 16.40 -12.05 0.94
CA TYR A 151 17.76 -12.56 0.86
C TYR A 151 18.51 -12.46 2.19
N TRP A 152 19.51 -13.31 2.33
CA TRP A 152 20.38 -13.41 3.50
C TRP A 152 21.81 -12.98 3.17
N GLY A 153 22.61 -12.71 4.19
CA GLY A 153 24.03 -12.41 4.04
C GLY A 153 24.79 -12.42 5.37
N CYS A 154 26.09 -12.16 5.29
CA CYS A 154 27.00 -12.18 6.45
C CYS A 154 27.73 -10.86 6.71
N SER A 155 27.39 -9.75 6.03
CA SER A 155 28.14 -8.49 6.12
C SER A 155 27.30 -7.26 5.82
N ASN A 156 27.62 -6.11 6.44
CA ASN A 156 27.02 -4.82 6.08
C ASN A 156 27.41 -4.31 4.68
N ASP A 157 28.40 -4.93 4.04
CA ASP A 157 28.85 -4.55 2.70
C ASP A 157 27.86 -5.07 1.65
N SER A 158 27.13 -4.15 1.01
CA SER A 158 26.15 -4.44 -0.04
C SER A 158 26.76 -5.06 -1.29
N ASN A 159 28.09 -5.04 -1.45
CA ASN A 159 28.79 -5.73 -2.53
C ASN A 159 29.01 -7.22 -2.26
N GLN A 160 28.70 -7.70 -1.05
CA GLN A 160 28.80 -9.13 -0.75
C GLN A 160 27.66 -9.91 -1.39
N PRO A 161 27.88 -11.19 -1.74
CA PRO A 161 26.84 -12.03 -2.32
C PRO A 161 25.57 -12.06 -1.48
N LYS A 162 24.43 -11.88 -2.14
CA LYS A 162 23.11 -12.14 -1.59
C LYS A 162 22.83 -13.64 -1.67
N GLU A 163 22.35 -14.22 -0.59
CA GLU A 163 22.10 -15.65 -0.49
C GLU A 163 20.61 -15.90 -0.42
N GLY A 164 20.14 -16.90 -1.18
CA GLY A 164 18.70 -17.18 -1.28
C GLY A 164 18.13 -17.97 -0.09
N ASP A 165 18.98 -18.36 0.84
CA ASP A 165 18.67 -19.03 2.10
C ASP A 165 19.80 -18.71 3.11
N VAL A 166 19.65 -19.10 4.37
CA VAL A 166 20.58 -18.76 5.44
C VAL A 166 22.00 -19.27 5.12
N PRO A 167 23.01 -18.38 5.03
CA PRO A 167 24.38 -18.77 4.80
C PRO A 167 25.08 -19.25 6.07
N THR A 168 26.21 -19.92 5.89
CA THR A 168 27.18 -20.12 6.98
C THR A 168 28.09 -18.90 7.04
N CYS A 169 28.02 -18.14 8.13
CA CYS A 169 28.86 -16.96 8.31
C CYS A 169 30.14 -17.33 9.07
N THR A 170 31.29 -17.09 8.45
CA THR A 170 32.62 -17.34 9.06
C THR A 170 33.26 -16.07 9.62
N ASP A 171 32.91 -14.93 9.04
CA ASP A 171 33.35 -13.57 9.34
C ASP A 171 32.18 -12.61 9.09
N GLY A 172 32.09 -11.56 9.91
CA GLY A 172 30.95 -10.62 9.89
C GLY A 172 29.81 -11.03 10.81
N HIS A 173 28.56 -10.77 10.39
CA HIS A 173 27.36 -11.07 11.17
C HIS A 173 26.18 -11.42 10.26
N LEU A 174 25.36 -12.35 10.72
CA LEU A 174 24.14 -12.75 10.01
C LEU A 174 23.20 -11.55 9.81
N GLN A 175 22.60 -11.47 8.63
CA GLN A 175 21.52 -10.53 8.33
C GLN A 175 20.54 -11.12 7.32
N ALA A 176 19.30 -10.65 7.38
CA ALA A 176 18.25 -10.88 6.41
C ALA A 176 17.70 -9.53 5.93
N HIS A 177 17.25 -9.52 4.68
CA HIS A 177 16.55 -8.39 4.07
C HIS A 177 15.25 -8.88 3.48
N VAL A 178 14.20 -8.11 3.70
CA VAL A 178 12.90 -8.29 3.05
C VAL A 178 12.58 -7.03 2.28
N ILE A 179 12.31 -7.21 0.99
CA ILE A 179 11.93 -6.14 0.08
C ILE A 179 10.41 -6.12 -0.04
N PHE A 180 9.80 -4.99 0.31
CA PHE A 180 8.36 -4.80 0.13
C PHE A 180 8.05 -4.40 -1.32
N PRO A 181 6.87 -4.78 -1.86
CA PRO A 181 6.46 -4.34 -3.18
C PRO A 181 6.22 -2.82 -3.22
N ASP A 182 6.57 -2.20 -4.34
CA ASP A 182 6.64 -0.74 -4.54
C ASP A 182 5.53 -0.16 -5.42
N CYS A 183 4.58 -0.98 -5.86
CA CYS A 183 3.45 -0.54 -6.66
C CYS A 183 2.13 -0.91 -5.98
N TRP A 184 1.31 0.09 -5.70
CA TRP A 184 0.01 -0.03 -5.04
C TRP A 184 -1.14 0.13 -6.04
N ASP A 185 -2.24 -0.59 -5.83
CA ASP A 185 -3.45 -0.47 -6.66
C ASP A 185 -4.17 0.88 -6.55
N GLY A 186 -3.78 1.71 -5.58
CA GLY A 186 -4.29 3.06 -5.41
C GLY A 186 -5.53 3.16 -4.52
N PHE A 187 -6.05 2.03 -4.00
CA PHE A 187 -7.27 2.07 -3.21
C PHE A 187 -7.37 1.06 -2.05
N ARG A 188 -6.80 -0.15 -2.15
CA ARG A 188 -6.91 -1.14 -1.06
C ARG A 188 -5.77 -0.98 -0.06
N LEU A 189 -6.10 -0.62 1.19
CA LEU A 189 -5.13 -0.65 2.29
C LEU A 189 -4.78 -2.08 2.74
N ASP A 190 -5.58 -3.07 2.35
CA ASP A 190 -5.30 -4.49 2.56
C ASP A 190 -6.09 -5.31 1.53
N SER A 191 -5.58 -6.47 1.13
CA SER A 191 -6.30 -7.43 0.27
C SER A 191 -6.62 -8.69 1.07
N PRO A 192 -7.58 -9.55 0.65
CA PRO A 192 -7.92 -10.76 1.40
C PRO A 192 -6.75 -11.73 1.65
N ASN A 193 -5.72 -11.67 0.82
CA ASN A 193 -4.47 -12.44 0.97
C ASN A 193 -3.29 -11.61 1.49
N HIS A 194 -3.52 -10.34 1.86
CA HIS A 194 -2.57 -9.38 2.39
C HIS A 194 -1.37 -9.07 1.47
N GLN A 195 -1.50 -9.38 0.18
CA GLN A 195 -0.43 -9.29 -0.81
C GLN A 195 -0.86 -8.66 -2.14
N SER A 196 -2.00 -9.08 -2.72
CA SER A 196 -2.38 -8.73 -4.09
C SER A 196 -2.95 -7.32 -4.32
N HIS A 197 -2.99 -6.47 -3.29
CA HIS A 197 -3.19 -5.02 -3.47
C HIS A 197 -1.86 -4.30 -3.77
N MET A 198 -0.74 -5.04 -3.71
CA MET A 198 0.60 -4.58 -3.99
C MET A 198 1.27 -5.48 -5.03
N THR A 199 2.19 -4.92 -5.80
CA THR A 199 3.09 -5.67 -6.68
C THR A 199 4.44 -4.99 -6.77
N TYR A 200 5.44 -5.72 -7.23
CA TYR A 200 6.75 -5.16 -7.51
C TYR A 200 6.74 -4.43 -8.85
N SER A 201 7.44 -3.30 -8.92
CA SER A 201 7.77 -2.67 -10.19
C SER A 201 8.63 -3.60 -11.05
N ASP A 202 8.37 -3.58 -12.36
CA ASP A 202 9.09 -4.39 -13.33
C ASP A 202 9.77 -3.51 -14.38
N ARG A 203 10.86 -4.02 -14.97
CA ARG A 203 11.55 -3.32 -16.06
C ARG A 203 10.69 -3.35 -17.32
N ASP A 204 10.42 -2.16 -17.86
CA ASP A 204 9.76 -2.00 -19.15
C ASP A 204 10.69 -2.39 -20.33
N GLY A 205 10.19 -2.24 -21.55
CA GLY A 205 10.97 -2.53 -22.76
C GLY A 205 12.20 -1.63 -22.97
N ASN A 206 12.31 -0.53 -22.22
CA ASN A 206 13.45 0.40 -22.22
C ASN A 206 14.42 0.10 -21.06
N GLY A 207 14.03 -0.76 -20.13
CA GLY A 207 14.80 -1.16 -18.96
C GLY A 207 14.51 -0.33 -17.72
N ASP A 208 13.52 0.55 -17.74
CA ASP A 208 13.13 1.41 -16.62
C ASP A 208 12.13 0.67 -15.72
N TYR A 209 12.23 0.79 -14.40
CA TYR A 209 11.24 0.24 -13.48
C TYR A 209 9.95 1.04 -13.57
N THR A 210 8.85 0.34 -13.82
CA THR A 210 7.52 0.95 -13.92
C THR A 210 6.49 0.10 -13.19
N CYS A 211 5.53 0.78 -12.61
CA CYS A 211 4.37 0.13 -12.03
C CYS A 211 3.41 -0.34 -13.14
N PRO A 212 2.86 -1.56 -13.04
CA PRO A 212 1.88 -2.03 -14.00
C PRO A 212 0.58 -1.24 -13.87
N SER A 213 -0.22 -1.19 -14.93
CA SER A 213 -1.50 -0.46 -14.90
C SER A 213 -2.51 -1.00 -13.88
N SER A 214 -2.33 -2.23 -13.39
CA SER A 214 -3.13 -2.79 -12.30
C SER A 214 -2.76 -2.24 -10.93
N HIS A 215 -1.56 -1.65 -10.79
CA HIS A 215 -1.01 -1.10 -9.56
C HIS A 215 -0.33 0.24 -9.83
N PRO A 216 -1.07 1.27 -10.27
CA PRO A 216 -0.46 2.45 -10.89
C PRO A 216 0.28 3.37 -9.91
N VAL A 217 0.04 3.26 -8.59
CA VAL A 217 0.62 4.17 -7.60
C VAL A 217 2.01 3.68 -7.21
N ASN A 218 3.01 4.52 -7.49
CA ASN A 218 4.41 4.24 -7.23
C ASN A 218 4.78 4.70 -5.80
N LEU A 219 5.25 3.77 -4.96
CA LEU A 219 5.63 4.04 -3.58
C LEU A 219 7.15 3.89 -3.39
N PRO A 220 7.76 4.55 -2.38
CA PRO A 220 9.14 4.31 -2.00
C PRO A 220 9.43 2.82 -1.80
N PHE A 221 10.53 2.35 -2.38
CA PHE A 221 11.04 1.01 -2.18
C PHE A 221 11.48 0.83 -0.72
N LEU A 222 10.71 0.05 0.04
CA LEU A 222 10.98 -0.26 1.44
C LEU A 222 11.78 -1.55 1.54
N ILE A 223 13.01 -1.45 2.05
CA ILE A 223 13.86 -2.58 2.37
C ILE A 223 13.99 -2.67 3.89
N ALA A 224 13.37 -3.70 4.47
CA ALA A 224 13.52 -4.02 5.88
C ALA A 224 14.76 -4.88 6.10
N ARG A 225 15.73 -4.35 6.84
CA ARG A 225 16.97 -5.05 7.19
C ARG A 225 16.94 -5.50 8.63
N PHE A 226 17.23 -6.78 8.84
CA PHE A 226 17.34 -7.43 10.15
C PHE A 226 18.74 -7.97 10.33
N ALA A 227 19.50 -7.45 11.28
CA ALA A 227 20.88 -7.87 11.53
C ALA A 227 21.04 -8.48 12.91
N TRP A 228 21.86 -9.52 13.04
CA TRP A 228 22.24 -10.11 14.32
C TRP A 228 23.73 -9.88 14.61
N PRO A 229 24.12 -8.67 15.07
CA PRO A 229 25.52 -8.32 15.29
C PRO A 229 26.27 -9.35 16.15
N GLY A 230 27.44 -9.77 15.66
CA GLY A 230 28.30 -10.73 16.34
C GLY A 230 27.84 -12.18 16.27
N GLN A 231 26.74 -12.50 15.57
CA GLN A 231 26.33 -13.89 15.32
C GLN A 231 26.93 -14.39 14.01
N THR A 232 27.73 -15.46 14.09
CA THR A 232 28.33 -16.16 12.94
C THR A 232 27.95 -17.65 12.96
N PRO A 233 26.65 -17.98 12.83
CA PRO A 233 26.20 -19.36 12.96
C PRO A 233 26.53 -20.19 11.71
N ALA A 234 26.60 -21.51 11.90
CA ALA A 234 26.40 -22.44 10.79
C ALA A 234 24.96 -22.33 10.30
N ALA A 235 24.72 -22.49 8.98
CA ALA A 235 23.38 -22.39 8.41
C ALA A 235 22.37 -23.31 9.11
N SER A 236 22.78 -24.55 9.41
CA SER A 236 21.95 -25.55 10.10
C SER A 236 21.60 -25.23 11.55
N ALA A 237 22.20 -24.18 12.14
CA ALA A 237 21.91 -23.76 13.51
C ALA A 237 20.84 -22.66 13.56
N VAL A 238 20.38 -22.16 12.42
CA VAL A 238 19.36 -21.12 12.32
C VAL A 238 18.02 -21.75 12.00
N GLU A 239 17.02 -21.38 12.78
CA GLU A 239 15.63 -21.80 12.62
C GLU A 239 14.74 -20.57 12.67
N ILE A 240 13.59 -20.60 12.01
CA ILE A 240 12.58 -19.55 12.11
C ILE A 240 11.25 -20.14 12.56
N ALA A 241 10.47 -19.34 13.29
CA ALA A 241 9.23 -19.80 13.92
C ALA A 241 8.17 -20.32 12.92
N SER A 242 8.20 -19.84 11.67
CA SER A 242 7.27 -20.23 10.60
C SER A 242 7.62 -21.57 9.93
N GLY A 243 8.81 -22.14 10.18
CA GLY A 243 9.25 -23.38 9.55
C GLY A 243 10.55 -23.21 8.74
N PRO A 244 10.58 -23.64 7.45
CA PRO A 244 11.78 -23.51 6.62
C PRO A 244 12.26 -22.07 6.48
N THR A 245 13.57 -21.85 6.56
CA THR A 245 14.22 -20.53 6.45
C THR A 245 14.00 -19.84 5.09
N THR A 246 13.70 -20.61 4.05
CA THR A 246 13.33 -20.11 2.72
C THR A 246 11.98 -19.38 2.69
N GLY A 247 11.11 -19.65 3.67
CA GLY A 247 9.80 -19.00 3.85
C GLY A 247 9.86 -17.77 4.76
N PHE A 248 11.05 -17.18 4.95
CA PHE A 248 11.21 -15.95 5.71
C PHE A 248 10.43 -14.81 5.03
N HIS A 249 9.82 -13.96 5.83
CA HIS A 249 8.96 -12.86 5.40
C HIS A 249 9.01 -11.75 6.44
N ALA A 250 8.46 -10.59 6.09
CA ALA A 250 8.21 -9.52 7.02
C ALA A 250 6.84 -8.90 6.75
N ASP A 251 6.24 -8.41 7.82
CA ASP A 251 4.91 -7.83 7.81
C ASP A 251 4.99 -6.37 8.26
N PHE A 252 4.10 -5.55 7.72
CA PHE A 252 4.12 -4.11 7.89
C PHE A 252 2.69 -3.55 8.01
N ILE A 253 2.45 -2.74 9.04
CA ILE A 253 1.31 -1.83 9.11
C ILE A 253 1.86 -0.41 9.13
N ASN A 254 1.54 0.36 8.09
CA ASN A 254 1.93 1.75 8.03
C ASN A 254 1.12 2.59 9.02
N ALA A 255 1.80 3.20 9.98
CA ALA A 255 1.22 4.17 10.90
C ALA A 255 2.18 5.34 11.15
N TRP A 256 2.96 5.71 10.13
CA TRP A 256 3.66 6.98 10.13
C TRP A 256 2.71 8.16 10.37
N GLU A 257 3.21 9.23 10.98
CA GLU A 257 2.56 10.53 10.87
C GLU A 257 2.58 10.96 9.39
N PRO A 258 1.41 11.20 8.76
CA PRO A 258 1.34 11.40 7.31
C PRO A 258 2.18 12.57 6.79
N ARG A 259 2.22 13.71 7.50
CA ARG A 259 2.97 14.89 7.03
C ARG A 259 4.48 14.65 7.07
N ARG A 260 4.97 13.95 8.10
CA ARG A 260 6.37 13.58 8.22
C ARG A 260 6.78 12.63 7.11
N LEU A 261 5.99 11.58 6.83
CA LEU A 261 6.33 10.64 5.77
C LEU A 261 6.26 11.29 4.37
N ALA A 262 5.24 12.12 4.10
CA ALA A 262 5.15 12.87 2.85
C ALA A 262 6.37 13.80 2.65
N PHE A 263 6.81 14.49 3.71
CA PHE A 263 8.03 15.30 3.67
C PHE A 263 9.26 14.45 3.35
N LEU A 264 9.46 13.31 4.03
CA LEU A 264 10.62 12.45 3.82
C LEU A 264 10.62 11.85 2.41
N THR A 265 9.47 11.40 1.91
CA THR A 265 9.33 10.90 0.54
C THR A 265 9.72 11.99 -0.47
N GLN A 266 9.13 13.19 -0.35
CA GLN A 266 9.37 14.24 -1.32
C GLN A 266 10.81 14.79 -1.23
N HIS A 267 11.27 15.14 -0.03
CA HIS A 267 12.55 15.80 0.15
C HIS A 267 13.72 14.83 0.03
N CYS A 268 13.64 13.64 0.61
CA CYS A 268 14.75 12.72 0.60
C CYS A 268 14.79 11.90 -0.69
N ILE A 269 13.64 11.43 -1.18
CA ILE A 269 13.63 10.51 -2.31
C ILE A 269 13.43 11.25 -3.63
N VAL A 270 12.31 11.96 -3.79
CA VAL A 270 11.93 12.60 -5.06
C VAL A 270 12.91 13.69 -5.47
N GLU A 271 13.37 14.52 -4.52
CA GLU A 271 14.39 15.55 -4.78
C GLU A 271 15.82 14.99 -4.90
N GLY A 272 16.03 13.69 -4.63
CA GLY A 272 17.33 13.04 -4.75
C GLY A 272 18.31 13.34 -3.62
N ASN A 273 17.83 13.65 -2.41
CA ASN A 273 18.68 13.95 -1.26
C ASN A 273 18.88 12.71 -0.37
N ASP A 274 20.09 12.18 -0.26
CA ASP A 274 20.37 11.17 0.77
C ASP A 274 20.29 11.81 2.15
N CYS A 275 19.18 11.53 2.84
CA CYS A 275 18.89 12.05 4.17
C CYS A 275 19.59 11.25 5.27
N GLU A 276 20.25 10.13 4.94
CA GLU A 276 20.82 9.20 5.90
C GLU A 276 19.75 8.73 6.92
N THR A 277 20.18 8.43 8.16
CA THR A 277 19.26 8.06 9.25
C THR A 277 18.52 9.30 9.75
N VAL A 278 17.19 9.22 9.77
CA VAL A 278 16.33 10.30 10.28
C VAL A 278 15.93 10.01 11.74
N ASP A 279 15.95 11.06 12.55
CA ASP A 279 15.62 11.01 13.97
C ASP A 279 14.86 12.27 14.42
N ASP A 280 14.44 12.31 15.69
CA ASP A 280 13.74 13.46 16.29
C ASP A 280 14.54 14.78 16.29
N ASN A 281 15.86 14.73 16.11
CA ASN A 281 16.73 15.91 16.07
C ASN A 281 16.97 16.42 14.65
N ASP A 282 16.44 15.74 13.63
CA ASP A 282 16.64 16.12 12.25
C ASP A 282 16.00 17.48 11.95
N PRO A 283 16.80 18.54 11.72
CA PRO A 283 16.26 19.89 11.50
C PRO A 283 15.57 20.05 10.16
N ARG A 284 15.62 19.03 9.28
CA ARG A 284 14.92 19.02 7.99
C ARG A 284 13.42 18.88 8.16
N THR A 285 12.89 18.66 9.36
CA THR A 285 11.46 18.90 9.64
C THR A 285 11.06 20.32 9.22
N PRO A 286 9.87 20.54 8.61
CA PRO A 286 9.26 21.86 8.63
C PRO A 286 9.23 22.33 10.09
N SER A 287 9.87 23.46 10.40
CA SER A 287 10.13 23.91 11.77
C SER A 287 8.87 24.33 12.57
N ASP A 288 7.68 23.88 12.18
CA ASP A 288 6.39 24.38 12.66
C ASP A 288 5.39 23.29 13.08
N PHE A 289 5.81 22.03 13.25
CA PHE A 289 4.93 20.99 13.79
C PHE A 289 5.41 20.55 15.18
N GLU A 290 5.10 21.36 16.21
CA GLU A 290 4.94 20.81 17.55
C GLU A 290 3.96 19.62 17.45
N ALA A 291 4.38 18.44 17.93
CA ALA A 291 3.44 17.36 18.23
C ALA A 291 2.27 17.98 19.02
N PRO A 292 1.00 17.68 18.71
CA PRO A 292 -0.12 18.46 19.20
C PRO A 292 -0.06 18.58 20.73
N ASP A 293 0.03 19.83 21.20
CA ASP A 293 -0.17 20.14 22.61
C ASP A 293 -1.57 19.64 22.97
N ARG A 294 -1.62 18.57 23.76
CA ARG A 294 -2.87 17.88 24.13
C ARG A 294 -3.83 18.80 24.89
N ASP A 295 -3.33 19.93 25.39
CA ASP A 295 -4.10 20.87 26.19
C ASP A 295 -4.51 22.15 25.43
N ASN A 296 -4.02 22.41 24.21
CA ASN A 296 -4.38 23.64 23.48
C ASN A 296 -4.11 23.57 21.95
N PRO A 297 -5.12 23.24 21.10
CA PRO A 297 -4.94 23.21 19.65
C PRO A 297 -4.76 24.62 19.05
N PRO A 298 -3.97 24.79 17.97
CA PRO A 298 -3.80 26.06 17.29
C PRO A 298 -5.12 26.51 16.60
N PRO A 299 -5.33 27.82 16.40
CA PRO A 299 -6.54 28.33 15.77
C PRO A 299 -6.52 28.14 14.25
N ASP A 300 -7.63 27.66 13.71
CA ASP A 300 -7.84 27.28 12.31
C ASP A 300 -7.69 28.47 11.34
N ASP A 301 -6.71 28.39 10.43
CA ASP A 301 -6.49 29.34 9.32
C ASP A 301 -6.48 28.64 7.94
N GLU A 302 -7.28 27.56 7.75
CA GLU A 302 -7.58 26.98 6.43
C GLU A 302 -8.95 27.46 5.88
N PRO A 303 -9.09 27.64 4.55
CA PRO A 303 -10.34 28.07 3.94
C PRO A 303 -11.41 26.95 4.04
N PRO A 304 -12.71 27.27 4.15
CA PRO A 304 -13.72 26.29 4.46
C PRO A 304 -14.03 25.42 3.23
N GLY A 305 -13.49 24.21 3.22
CA GLY A 305 -13.84 23.17 2.26
C GLY A 305 -12.93 21.95 2.43
N ASP A 306 -13.48 20.88 2.99
CA ASP A 306 -12.94 19.51 3.00
C ASP A 306 -11.98 19.09 4.13
N GLU A 307 -12.28 19.46 5.38
CA GLU A 307 -11.96 18.59 6.53
C GLU A 307 -13.19 17.70 6.83
N PRO A 308 -13.07 16.37 6.95
CA PRO A 308 -14.19 15.55 7.36
C PRO A 308 -14.54 15.93 8.80
N PRO A 309 -15.75 16.44 9.06
CA PRO A 309 -16.12 16.78 10.42
C PRO A 309 -16.04 15.53 11.29
N ASN A 310 -15.37 15.66 12.44
CA ASN A 310 -15.50 14.77 13.58
C ASN A 310 -16.95 14.84 14.11
N HIS A 311 -17.88 14.33 13.32
CA HIS A 311 -19.21 13.97 13.76
C HIS A 311 -19.07 12.62 14.45
N ASP A 312 -19.73 12.49 15.59
CA ASP A 312 -20.27 11.20 16.03
C ASP A 312 -20.90 10.51 14.80
N LEU A 313 -20.17 9.60 14.14
CA LEU A 313 -20.52 8.97 12.84
C LEU A 313 -21.69 7.98 12.97
N SER A 314 -22.54 8.18 13.98
CA SER A 314 -23.73 7.38 14.20
C SER A 314 -24.90 7.98 13.43
N PHE A 315 -25.31 7.29 12.37
CA PHE A 315 -26.58 7.57 11.71
C PHE A 315 -27.74 7.15 12.61
N THR A 316 -28.77 7.98 12.69
CA THR A 316 -29.90 7.80 13.62
C THR A 316 -30.84 6.65 13.26
N ASP A 317 -30.70 6.07 12.06
CA ASP A 317 -31.60 5.04 11.51
C ASP A 317 -30.88 3.74 11.14
N THR A 318 -29.74 3.43 11.75
CA THR A 318 -28.97 2.20 11.48
C THR A 318 -29.04 1.14 12.58
N SER A 319 -29.56 1.44 13.77
CA SER A 319 -29.52 0.52 14.91
C SER A 319 -30.25 -0.81 14.67
N ASP A 320 -31.26 -0.80 13.80
CA ASP A 320 -32.15 -1.94 13.57
C ASP A 320 -31.81 -2.71 12.29
N THR A 321 -30.85 -2.24 11.48
CA THR A 321 -30.43 -2.95 10.26
C THR A 321 -29.35 -3.99 10.53
N VAL A 322 -29.40 -5.10 9.80
CA VAL A 322 -28.35 -6.14 9.84
C VAL A 322 -27.00 -5.65 9.29
N PHE A 323 -27.00 -4.51 8.59
CA PHE A 323 -25.81 -3.91 7.97
C PHE A 323 -25.17 -2.81 8.82
N ALA A 324 -25.58 -2.62 10.09
CA ALA A 324 -25.13 -1.52 10.93
C ALA A 324 -23.60 -1.43 11.03
N GLN A 325 -22.92 -2.57 11.20
CA GLN A 325 -21.46 -2.64 11.28
C GLN A 325 -20.78 -2.25 9.96
N ASP A 326 -21.32 -2.73 8.83
CA ASP A 326 -20.78 -2.42 7.51
C ASP A 326 -20.95 -0.91 7.21
N ILE A 327 -22.06 -0.31 7.64
CA ILE A 327 -22.34 1.13 7.50
C ILE A 327 -21.36 1.96 8.35
N GLU A 328 -21.11 1.57 9.60
CA GLU A 328 -20.11 2.24 10.47
C GLU A 328 -18.72 2.23 9.83
N LYS A 329 -18.30 1.08 9.27
CA LYS A 329 -17.01 0.93 8.60
C LYS A 329 -16.85 1.88 7.43
N ILE A 330 -17.80 1.90 6.49
CA ILE A 330 -17.71 2.79 5.33
C ILE A 330 -17.88 4.27 5.70
N ALA A 331 -18.55 4.58 6.82
CA ALA A 331 -18.65 5.94 7.33
C ALA A 331 -17.34 6.41 7.95
N ALA A 332 -16.63 5.54 8.67
CA ALA A 332 -15.31 5.81 9.23
C ALA A 332 -14.27 6.13 8.14
N GLU A 333 -14.38 5.49 6.98
CA GLU A 333 -13.55 5.75 5.80
C GLU A 333 -14.05 6.95 4.95
N GLY A 334 -15.09 7.67 5.39
CA GLY A 334 -15.62 8.83 4.66
C GLY A 334 -16.31 8.51 3.33
N ILE A 335 -16.59 7.23 3.05
CA ILE A 335 -17.21 6.75 1.80
C ILE A 335 -18.67 7.18 1.70
N THR A 336 -19.37 7.22 2.83
CA THR A 336 -20.76 7.68 2.92
C THR A 336 -20.91 8.99 3.68
N ARG A 337 -21.84 9.83 3.22
CA ARG A 337 -22.22 11.10 3.87
C ARG A 337 -23.68 11.09 4.35
N GLY A 338 -24.39 9.96 4.30
CA GLY A 338 -25.83 9.90 4.63
C GLY A 338 -26.76 10.16 3.44
N CYS A 339 -28.05 10.36 3.72
CA CYS A 339 -29.12 10.45 2.72
C CYS A 339 -30.03 11.70 2.85
N ASN A 340 -29.90 12.49 3.92
CA ASN A 340 -30.80 13.61 4.21
C ASN A 340 -30.08 14.96 4.31
N PRO A 341 -29.51 15.48 3.20
CA PRO A 341 -28.85 16.77 3.20
C PRO A 341 -29.83 17.91 3.57
N PRO A 342 -29.34 18.98 4.22
CA PRO A 342 -27.95 19.20 4.61
C PRO A 342 -27.56 18.50 5.92
N ASP A 343 -28.54 17.98 6.69
CA ASP A 343 -28.32 17.49 8.05
C ASP A 343 -27.50 16.19 8.08
N ASN A 344 -27.70 15.30 7.10
CA ASN A 344 -26.93 14.06 6.92
C ASN A 344 -26.89 13.14 8.15
N THR A 345 -27.91 13.23 9.01
CA THR A 345 -28.09 12.44 10.23
C THR A 345 -28.66 11.03 10.02
N ARG A 346 -29.03 10.68 8.78
CA ARG A 346 -29.63 9.40 8.41
C ARG A 346 -28.83 8.73 7.30
N TYR A 347 -28.76 7.41 7.34
CA TYR A 347 -28.17 6.58 6.29
C TYR A 347 -29.19 6.08 5.27
N CYS A 348 -30.45 5.87 5.68
CA CYS A 348 -31.50 5.27 4.87
C CYS A 348 -31.14 3.87 4.32
N PRO A 349 -30.91 2.85 5.18
CA PRO A 349 -30.39 1.56 4.75
C PRO A 349 -31.30 0.78 3.80
N ASP A 350 -32.61 1.01 3.82
CA ASP A 350 -33.60 0.29 3.00
C ASP A 350 -33.89 0.96 1.65
N ASP A 351 -33.38 2.18 1.42
CA ASP A 351 -33.56 2.87 0.15
C ASP A 351 -32.66 2.24 -0.92
N ASN A 352 -33.12 2.22 -2.18
CA ASN A 352 -32.30 1.73 -3.30
C ASN A 352 -31.21 2.74 -3.65
N VAL A 353 -30.05 2.24 -4.07
CA VAL A 353 -28.94 3.07 -4.56
C VAL A 353 -29.20 3.45 -6.00
N THR A 354 -29.21 4.75 -6.29
CA THR A 354 -29.20 5.29 -7.65
C THR A 354 -27.82 5.15 -8.28
N ARG A 355 -27.74 5.15 -9.61
CA ARG A 355 -26.46 5.12 -10.33
C ARG A 355 -25.58 6.32 -9.98
N GLY A 356 -26.16 7.51 -9.81
CA GLY A 356 -25.42 8.69 -9.35
C GLY A 356 -24.80 8.52 -7.96
N GLU A 357 -25.55 7.96 -7.01
CA GLU A 357 -25.01 7.63 -5.68
C GLU A 357 -23.93 6.55 -5.74
N MET A 358 -24.08 5.55 -6.63
CA MET A 358 -23.05 4.53 -6.87
C MET A 358 -21.74 5.17 -7.33
N ALA A 359 -21.80 6.15 -8.24
CA ALA A 359 -20.61 6.90 -8.65
C ALA A 359 -19.96 7.59 -7.45
N ALA A 360 -20.75 8.29 -6.63
CA ALA A 360 -20.24 8.98 -5.45
C ALA A 360 -19.62 8.03 -4.41
N PHE A 361 -20.18 6.83 -4.22
CA PHE A 361 -19.58 5.81 -3.36
C PHE A 361 -18.24 5.34 -3.90
N LEU A 362 -18.15 4.98 -5.19
CA LEU A 362 -16.92 4.48 -5.79
C LEU A 362 -15.83 5.56 -5.87
N THR A 363 -16.19 6.81 -6.20
CA THR A 363 -15.24 7.93 -6.20
C THR A 363 -14.61 8.13 -4.83
N ARG A 364 -15.39 8.06 -3.75
CA ARG A 364 -14.84 8.19 -2.39
C ARG A 364 -14.08 6.94 -1.96
N ALA A 365 -14.62 5.75 -2.23
CA ALA A 365 -14.01 4.48 -1.88
C ALA A 365 -12.62 4.27 -2.52
N LEU A 366 -12.41 4.82 -3.72
CA LEU A 366 -11.18 4.65 -4.49
C LEU A 366 -10.35 5.93 -4.57
N HIS A 367 -10.75 6.99 -3.84
CA HIS A 367 -10.12 8.31 -3.90
C HIS A 367 -9.87 8.83 -5.33
N LEU A 368 -10.86 8.73 -6.21
CA LEU A 368 -10.69 9.12 -7.61
C LEU A 368 -10.62 10.65 -7.77
N HIS A 369 -9.63 11.11 -8.55
CA HIS A 369 -9.36 12.53 -8.78
C HIS A 369 -9.55 12.97 -10.24
N ASP A 370 -9.31 12.08 -11.21
CA ASP A 370 -9.31 12.43 -12.65
C ASP A 370 -10.71 12.72 -13.18
N THR A 371 -10.91 13.86 -13.84
CA THR A 371 -12.22 14.25 -14.41
C THR A 371 -12.28 14.17 -15.94
N ASP A 372 -11.19 13.75 -16.60
CA ASP A 372 -11.07 13.75 -18.07
C ASP A 372 -11.75 12.54 -18.75
N GLY A 373 -12.79 11.99 -18.12
CA GLY A 373 -13.57 10.86 -18.64
C GLY A 373 -14.49 11.23 -19.80
N PRO A 374 -15.03 10.23 -20.52
CA PRO A 374 -15.99 10.46 -21.60
C PRO A 374 -17.25 11.16 -21.08
N ASN A 375 -17.68 12.21 -21.80
CA ASN A 375 -18.88 12.96 -21.45
C ASN A 375 -20.16 12.19 -21.80
N PHE A 376 -20.98 11.92 -20.79
CA PHE A 376 -22.35 11.43 -20.97
C PHE A 376 -23.30 12.61 -21.25
N THR A 377 -24.33 12.35 -22.06
CA THR A 377 -25.27 13.39 -22.53
C THR A 377 -26.31 13.80 -21.50
N ASP A 378 -26.46 13.05 -20.40
CA ASP A 378 -27.53 13.21 -19.41
C ASP A 378 -27.03 13.41 -17.97
N ILE A 379 -25.83 13.99 -17.79
CA ILE A 379 -25.25 14.26 -16.46
C ILE A 379 -25.13 15.75 -16.12
N SER A 380 -25.55 16.67 -16.98
CA SER A 380 -25.39 18.12 -16.71
C SER A 380 -26.18 18.62 -15.51
N ASP A 381 -27.28 17.95 -15.18
CA ASP A 381 -28.27 18.41 -14.19
C ASP A 381 -28.16 17.64 -12.87
N THR A 382 -27.28 16.64 -12.77
CA THR A 382 -27.08 15.83 -11.57
C THR A 382 -25.97 16.39 -10.69
N VAL A 383 -26.17 16.31 -9.37
CA VAL A 383 -25.15 16.68 -8.37
C VAL A 383 -23.94 15.74 -8.40
N PHE A 384 -24.09 14.54 -8.98
CA PHE A 384 -23.05 13.52 -9.09
C PHE A 384 -22.22 13.62 -10.37
N SER A 385 -22.34 14.72 -11.13
CA SER A 385 -21.72 14.85 -12.45
C SER A 385 -20.20 14.65 -12.44
N GLU A 386 -19.50 15.20 -11.45
CA GLU A 386 -18.06 15.02 -11.26
C GLU A 386 -17.70 13.58 -10.86
N ASP A 387 -18.42 12.99 -9.91
CA ASP A 387 -18.21 11.61 -9.50
C ASP A 387 -18.36 10.65 -10.70
N ILE A 388 -19.38 10.90 -11.54
CA ILE A 388 -19.64 10.12 -12.76
C ILE A 388 -18.48 10.25 -13.76
N GLN A 389 -17.93 11.46 -13.94
CA GLN A 389 -16.78 11.67 -14.82
C GLN A 389 -15.55 10.92 -14.32
N ARG A 390 -15.32 10.90 -12.99
CA ARG A 390 -14.19 10.20 -12.38
C ARG A 390 -14.23 8.70 -12.59
N ILE A 391 -15.35 8.06 -12.27
CA ILE A 391 -15.49 6.62 -12.53
C ILE A 391 -15.47 6.28 -14.04
N ALA A 392 -15.79 7.25 -14.92
CA ALA A 392 -15.71 7.05 -16.36
C ALA A 392 -14.28 7.17 -16.90
N ALA A 393 -13.47 8.08 -16.33
CA ALA A 393 -12.04 8.21 -16.63
C ALA A 393 -11.29 6.90 -16.32
N GLU A 394 -11.64 6.26 -15.21
CA GLU A 394 -11.09 4.96 -14.78
C GLU A 394 -11.69 3.74 -15.52
N GLY A 395 -12.61 3.96 -16.48
CA GLY A 395 -13.25 2.87 -17.22
C GLY A 395 -14.17 1.97 -16.38
N ILE A 396 -14.54 2.40 -15.17
CA ILE A 396 -15.40 1.67 -14.24
C ILE A 396 -16.86 1.63 -14.74
N THR A 397 -17.30 2.68 -15.43
CA THR A 397 -18.62 2.72 -16.09
C THR A 397 -18.52 2.75 -17.61
N ARG A 398 -19.53 2.17 -18.27
CA ARG A 398 -19.69 2.19 -19.73
C ARG A 398 -20.96 2.92 -20.18
N GLY A 399 -21.79 3.44 -19.28
CA GLY A 399 -23.11 4.00 -19.61
C GLY A 399 -24.26 2.99 -19.55
N CYS A 400 -25.47 3.42 -19.95
CA CYS A 400 -26.73 2.70 -19.74
C CYS A 400 -27.54 2.40 -21.03
N ASN A 401 -27.15 2.92 -22.20
CA ASN A 401 -27.91 2.80 -23.45
C ASN A 401 -27.13 2.08 -24.56
N PRO A 402 -26.86 0.76 -24.42
CA PRO A 402 -26.15 0.02 -25.45
C PRO A 402 -26.93 -0.01 -26.78
N PRO A 403 -26.24 -0.10 -27.93
CA PRO A 403 -24.78 -0.17 -28.05
C PRO A 403 -24.08 1.20 -27.97
N ASP A 404 -24.84 2.30 -28.00
CA ASP A 404 -24.28 3.65 -28.16
C ASP A 404 -23.59 4.16 -26.90
N ASN A 405 -24.11 3.83 -25.71
CA ASN A 405 -23.48 4.12 -24.42
C ASN A 405 -23.18 5.63 -24.19
N THR A 406 -24.00 6.49 -24.78
CA THR A 406 -23.91 7.96 -24.68
C THR A 406 -24.60 8.55 -23.46
N ARG A 407 -25.28 7.74 -22.65
CA ARG A 407 -26.01 8.14 -21.44
C ARG A 407 -25.52 7.37 -20.22
N TYR A 408 -25.53 8.01 -19.05
CA TYR A 408 -25.21 7.39 -17.77
C TYR A 408 -26.45 6.94 -16.99
N CYS A 409 -27.59 7.63 -17.16
CA CYS A 409 -28.83 7.41 -16.41
C CYS A 409 -28.66 7.54 -14.87
N PRO A 410 -28.28 8.73 -14.34
CA PRO A 410 -27.91 8.89 -12.93
C PRO A 410 -29.03 8.59 -11.93
N ASP A 411 -30.30 8.77 -12.30
CA ASP A 411 -31.44 8.59 -11.40
C ASP A 411 -32.00 7.16 -11.39
N ASP A 412 -31.52 6.28 -12.27
CA ASP A 412 -31.96 4.88 -12.30
C ASP A 412 -31.34 4.11 -11.12
N ASN A 413 -32.10 3.17 -10.54
CA ASN A 413 -31.59 2.31 -9.49
C ASN A 413 -30.60 1.28 -10.05
N VAL A 414 -29.57 0.96 -9.27
CA VAL A 414 -28.57 -0.06 -9.62
C VAL A 414 -29.09 -1.44 -9.27
N THR A 415 -29.11 -2.34 -10.26
CA THR A 415 -29.37 -3.76 -10.02
C THR A 415 -28.13 -4.46 -9.43
N ARG A 416 -28.35 -5.58 -8.73
CA ARG A 416 -27.25 -6.39 -8.18
C ARG A 416 -26.28 -6.88 -9.24
N GLY A 417 -26.74 -7.17 -10.46
CA GLY A 417 -25.89 -7.52 -11.59
C GLY A 417 -25.01 -6.36 -12.06
N GLU A 418 -25.59 -5.16 -12.19
CA GLU A 418 -24.81 -3.96 -12.53
C GLU A 418 -23.80 -3.60 -11.45
N MET A 419 -24.18 -3.71 -10.17
CA MET A 419 -23.27 -3.50 -9.04
C MET A 419 -22.06 -4.45 -9.10
N ALA A 420 -22.26 -5.73 -9.45
CA ALA A 420 -21.14 -6.66 -9.65
C ALA A 420 -20.18 -6.19 -10.75
N ALA A 421 -20.73 -5.68 -11.85
CA ALA A 421 -19.95 -5.14 -12.96
C ALA A 421 -19.20 -3.86 -12.58
N PHE A 422 -19.79 -3.00 -11.75
CA PHE A 422 -19.10 -1.83 -11.19
C PHE A 422 -17.93 -2.26 -10.32
N LEU A 423 -18.13 -3.13 -9.33
CA LEU A 423 -17.08 -3.57 -8.42
C LEU A 423 -15.98 -4.38 -9.13
N THR A 424 -16.34 -5.22 -10.09
CA THR A 424 -15.35 -5.97 -10.88
C THR A 424 -14.38 -5.04 -11.60
N ARG A 425 -14.88 -3.95 -12.21
CA ARG A 425 -14.03 -2.98 -12.91
C ARG A 425 -13.28 -2.08 -11.94
N ALA A 426 -13.98 -1.57 -10.91
CA ALA A 426 -13.40 -0.74 -9.86
C ALA A 426 -12.20 -1.39 -9.19
N LEU A 427 -12.27 -2.70 -8.93
CA LEU A 427 -11.24 -3.43 -8.20
C LEU A 427 -10.31 -4.24 -9.15
N ASN A 428 -10.52 -4.13 -10.45
CA ASN A 428 -9.81 -4.91 -11.49
C ASN A 428 -9.72 -6.41 -11.16
N LEU A 429 -10.87 -7.03 -10.82
CA LEU A 429 -10.89 -8.40 -10.29
C LEU A 429 -10.45 -9.44 -11.33
N PRO A 430 -9.62 -10.42 -10.94
CA PRO A 430 -9.15 -11.47 -11.84
C PRO A 430 -10.29 -12.40 -12.28
N ASP A 431 -10.07 -13.16 -13.36
CA ASP A 431 -11.03 -14.15 -13.82
C ASP A 431 -11.27 -15.23 -12.75
N ALA A 432 -12.54 -15.55 -12.48
CA ALA A 432 -12.89 -16.64 -11.59
C ALA A 432 -12.62 -17.98 -12.29
N HIS A 433 -11.53 -18.66 -11.91
CA HIS A 433 -11.26 -20.01 -12.41
C HIS A 433 -12.25 -21.02 -11.81
N HIS A 434 -13.33 -21.29 -12.56
CA HIS A 434 -14.22 -22.45 -12.46
C HIS A 434 -15.14 -22.60 -11.24
N HIS A 435 -15.99 -21.61 -10.95
CA HIS A 435 -17.15 -21.83 -10.06
C HIS A 435 -18.38 -21.04 -10.52
N HIS A 436 -19.52 -21.71 -10.65
CA HIS A 436 -20.85 -21.07 -10.70
C HIS A 436 -21.47 -21.18 -9.29
N PRO A 437 -21.21 -20.25 -8.36
CA PRO A 437 -21.64 -20.37 -6.98
C PRO A 437 -23.16 -20.20 -6.79
N PHE A 438 -23.83 -19.58 -7.77
CA PHE A 438 -25.25 -19.26 -7.68
C PHE A 438 -26.06 -19.95 -8.78
N THR A 439 -27.29 -20.32 -8.44
CA THR A 439 -28.19 -21.10 -9.31
C THR A 439 -28.96 -20.26 -10.32
N ASP A 440 -28.97 -18.93 -10.17
CA ASP A 440 -29.81 -18.01 -10.95
C ASP A 440 -29.01 -16.95 -11.74
N ILE A 441 -27.77 -17.26 -12.14
CA ILE A 441 -26.90 -16.34 -12.89
C ILE A 441 -26.67 -16.74 -14.36
N SER A 442 -27.19 -17.88 -14.82
CA SER A 442 -26.92 -18.37 -16.18
C SER A 442 -27.48 -17.47 -17.30
N ASP A 443 -28.52 -16.70 -17.00
CA ASP A 443 -29.29 -15.96 -18.00
C ASP A 443 -28.99 -14.44 -17.96
N THR A 444 -28.11 -13.99 -17.05
CA THR A 444 -27.71 -12.58 -16.95
C THR A 444 -26.42 -12.31 -17.72
N VAL A 445 -26.33 -11.12 -18.32
CA VAL A 445 -25.11 -10.64 -18.99
C VAL A 445 -23.97 -10.36 -18.01
N PHE A 446 -24.26 -10.29 -16.71
CA PHE A 446 -23.30 -10.00 -15.64
C PHE A 446 -22.76 -11.27 -14.96
N SER A 447 -22.97 -12.47 -15.54
CA SER A 447 -22.61 -13.74 -14.90
C SER A 447 -21.13 -13.80 -14.52
N GLU A 448 -20.25 -13.37 -15.42
CA GLU A 448 -18.79 -13.36 -15.18
C GLU A 448 -18.41 -12.38 -14.07
N ASP A 449 -18.96 -11.16 -14.08
CA ASP A 449 -18.71 -10.17 -13.03
C ASP A 449 -19.16 -10.71 -11.64
N ILE A 450 -20.31 -11.39 -11.59
CA ILE A 450 -20.84 -12.00 -10.36
C ILE A 450 -19.92 -13.11 -9.84
N GLU A 451 -19.36 -13.93 -10.73
CA GLU A 451 -18.43 -15.00 -10.36
C GLU A 451 -17.14 -14.44 -9.76
N ARG A 452 -16.62 -13.33 -10.30
CA ARG A 452 -15.41 -12.67 -9.78
C ARG A 452 -15.61 -12.11 -8.38
N ILE A 453 -16.68 -11.33 -8.16
CA ILE A 453 -16.96 -10.81 -6.81
C ILE A 453 -17.28 -11.94 -5.80
N ALA A 454 -17.78 -13.09 -6.27
CA ALA A 454 -18.00 -14.25 -5.40
C ALA A 454 -16.69 -14.97 -5.05
N ALA A 455 -15.77 -15.10 -6.01
CA ALA A 455 -14.44 -15.68 -5.78
C ALA A 455 -13.63 -14.86 -4.76
N GLU A 456 -13.80 -13.54 -4.77
CA GLU A 456 -13.17 -12.60 -3.83
C GLU A 456 -13.93 -12.46 -2.49
N GLY A 457 -15.02 -13.22 -2.28
CA GLY A 457 -15.79 -13.18 -1.04
C GLY A 457 -16.59 -11.89 -0.80
N ILE A 458 -16.73 -11.04 -1.81
CA ILE A 458 -17.44 -9.76 -1.76
C ILE A 458 -18.97 -9.97 -1.66
N THR A 459 -19.48 -11.05 -2.26
CA THR A 459 -20.90 -11.44 -2.16
C THR A 459 -21.11 -12.75 -1.42
N ARG A 460 -22.23 -12.83 -0.69
CA ARG A 460 -22.72 -14.05 -0.04
C ARG A 460 -24.00 -14.60 -0.67
N GLY A 461 -24.58 -13.95 -1.68
CA GLY A 461 -25.91 -14.28 -2.21
C GLY A 461 -27.06 -13.51 -1.55
N CYS A 462 -28.31 -13.85 -1.92
CA CYS A 462 -29.52 -13.09 -1.57
C CYS A 462 -30.60 -13.89 -0.81
N ASN A 463 -30.44 -15.20 -0.62
CA ASN A 463 -31.47 -16.07 -0.02
C ASN A 463 -30.97 -16.79 1.24
N PRO A 464 -30.73 -16.06 2.35
CA PRO A 464 -30.29 -16.69 3.58
C PRO A 464 -31.36 -17.66 4.13
N PRO A 465 -30.94 -18.74 4.83
CA PRO A 465 -29.55 -19.08 5.15
C PRO A 465 -28.82 -19.82 4.01
N ASP A 466 -29.55 -20.27 2.98
CA ASP A 466 -29.01 -21.18 1.96
C ASP A 466 -28.02 -20.49 1.02
N ASN A 467 -28.26 -19.22 0.67
CA ASN A 467 -27.34 -18.39 -0.10
C ASN A 467 -26.95 -18.99 -1.47
N THR A 468 -27.85 -19.77 -2.05
CA THR A 468 -27.71 -20.45 -3.36
C THR A 468 -28.10 -19.58 -4.56
N ARG A 469 -28.59 -18.34 -4.32
CA ARG A 469 -29.04 -17.40 -5.35
C ARG A 469 -28.32 -16.07 -5.19
N TYR A 470 -28.09 -15.38 -6.32
CA TYR A 470 -27.53 -14.04 -6.35
C TYR A 470 -28.59 -12.95 -6.55
N CYS A 471 -29.72 -13.26 -7.19
CA CYS A 471 -30.79 -12.30 -7.52
C CYS A 471 -30.30 -11.11 -8.38
N PRO A 472 -29.75 -11.34 -9.59
CA PRO A 472 -29.07 -10.28 -10.36
C PRO A 472 -29.95 -9.10 -10.80
N ASN A 473 -31.27 -9.27 -10.85
CA ASN A 473 -32.21 -8.24 -11.31
C ASN A 473 -32.83 -7.42 -10.16
N ASP A 474 -32.57 -7.78 -8.91
CA ASP A 474 -33.07 -7.02 -7.77
C ASP A 474 -32.23 -5.75 -7.60
N ASN A 475 -32.85 -4.66 -7.17
CA ASN A 475 -32.12 -3.43 -6.86
C ASN A 475 -31.29 -3.60 -5.60
N VAL A 476 -30.13 -2.94 -5.55
CA VAL A 476 -29.27 -2.91 -4.37
C VAL A 476 -29.79 -1.83 -3.41
N THR A 477 -30.08 -2.22 -2.18
CA THR A 477 -30.34 -1.27 -1.09
C THR A 477 -29.05 -0.63 -0.60
N ARG A 478 -29.12 0.56 0.01
CA ARG A 478 -27.95 1.25 0.57
C ARG A 478 -27.26 0.39 1.63
N GLY A 479 -28.02 -0.31 2.49
CA GLY A 479 -27.47 -1.24 3.48
C GLY A 479 -26.70 -2.40 2.85
N GLU A 480 -27.23 -3.01 1.79
CA GLU A 480 -26.50 -4.03 1.03
C GLU A 480 -25.25 -3.45 0.37
N MET A 481 -25.31 -2.23 -0.17
CA MET A 481 -24.15 -1.57 -0.77
C MET A 481 -23.04 -1.34 0.24
N ALA A 482 -23.36 -0.94 1.49
CA ALA A 482 -22.37 -0.87 2.56
C ALA A 482 -21.68 -2.21 2.79
N ALA A 483 -22.44 -3.30 2.83
CA ALA A 483 -21.88 -4.64 3.02
C ALA A 483 -21.01 -5.09 1.84
N PHE A 484 -21.34 -4.68 0.61
CA PHE A 484 -20.50 -4.93 -0.56
C PHE A 484 -19.19 -4.15 -0.49
N LEU A 485 -19.25 -2.84 -0.19
CA LEU A 485 -18.06 -1.99 -0.11
C LEU A 485 -17.15 -2.39 1.06
N ALA A 486 -17.70 -2.66 2.24
CA ALA A 486 -16.91 -3.11 3.39
C ALA A 486 -16.12 -4.38 3.08
N ARG A 487 -16.74 -5.37 2.41
CA ARG A 487 -16.02 -6.60 2.00
C ARG A 487 -15.04 -6.35 0.87
N ALA A 488 -15.41 -5.55 -0.12
CA ALA A 488 -14.54 -5.19 -1.24
C ALA A 488 -13.25 -4.51 -0.80
N LEU A 489 -13.32 -3.71 0.27
CA LEU A 489 -12.22 -2.91 0.79
C LEU A 489 -11.53 -3.53 2.03
N GLY A 490 -11.97 -4.71 2.48
CA GLY A 490 -11.39 -5.38 3.64
C GLY A 490 -11.58 -4.66 4.97
N LEU A 491 -12.67 -3.89 5.13
CA LEU A 491 -12.97 -3.10 6.33
C LEU A 491 -13.56 -3.96 7.46
#